data_AF-A0A8H5GWI5-F1
#
_entry.id   AF-A0A8H5GWI5-F1
#
_cell.length_a   1.000
_cell.length_b   1.000
_cell.length_c   1.000
_cell.angle_alpha   90.00
_cell.angle_beta   90.00
_cell.angle_gamma   90.00
#
_symmetry.space_group_name_H-M   'P 1'
#
loop_
_entity.id
_entity.type
_entity.pdbx_description
1 polymer ?
#
loop_
_entity_poly.entity_id
_entity_poly.type
_entity_poly.pdbx_seq_one_letter_code
_entity_poly.pdbx_strand_id
1 'polypeptide(L)'
;MISCFCHEEHPSETVVTCGDAIVKGLQSECFIFDPRPNIPLVTTAKRYWDPSTALKDVDPTALTLVFAHGTGFHKEQWESSIEDLYDIVDSEQQQREQAQSSCNPTYKTTPELRIREVWSSDAPNHGDASVLNERVFTYAVRWDEYGRMIHAFLAGLGTGVNFDFRGHNLVGIGHSMGAISMLFSLNYFPSLTFQSIILIEPMTLSQSYFVGASNFLAEGAAKRRDTWASKEEAYKSFKSRKPWAEWDDRVLRIYVECGLRELPTGDYPDKEQRGVIVCLLVLMPVATKHTTKSSINFPSTLSLPAL
;
A
#
# COMPACT_ATOMS: atom_id res chain seq x y z
N MET A 1 43.59 -1.56 29.95
CA MET A 1 42.40 -0.99 30.61
C MET A 1 42.16 0.38 30.03
N ILE A 2 41.16 0.51 29.15
CA ILE A 2 40.25 1.65 28.92
C ILE A 2 39.32 1.11 27.82
N SER A 3 38.13 0.70 28.24
CA SER A 3 37.03 0.35 27.34
C SER A 3 36.39 1.64 26.86
N CYS A 4 36.18 1.80 25.55
CA CYS A 4 35.17 2.70 25.04
C CYS A 4 34.05 1.83 24.46
N PHE A 5 33.00 1.69 25.26
CA PHE A 5 31.68 1.27 24.81
C PHE A 5 31.15 2.34 23.85
N CYS A 6 30.99 2.01 22.57
CA CYS A 6 30.02 2.67 21.71
C CYS A 6 28.83 1.72 21.61
N HIS A 7 27.93 1.79 22.60
CA HIS A 7 26.55 1.41 22.39
C HIS A 7 25.97 2.46 21.44
N GLU A 8 25.88 2.14 20.15
CA GLU A 8 24.89 2.79 19.30
C GLU A 8 23.54 2.24 19.75
N GLU A 9 22.84 3.05 20.54
CA GLU A 9 21.42 2.84 20.80
C GLU A 9 20.69 2.89 19.46
N HIS A 10 20.20 1.74 19.00
CA HIS A 10 19.18 1.71 17.97
C HIS A 10 18.02 2.56 18.46
N PRO A 11 17.62 3.64 17.74
CA PRO A 11 16.43 4.36 18.11
C PRO A 11 15.28 3.35 18.03
N SER A 12 14.63 3.12 19.16
CA SER A 12 13.30 2.52 19.18
C SER A 12 12.40 3.47 18.39
N GLU A 13 12.28 3.21 17.08
CA GLU A 13 11.41 3.96 16.18
C GLU A 13 9.97 3.71 16.63
N THR A 14 9.46 4.59 17.48
CA THR A 14 8.04 4.70 17.77
C THR A 14 7.35 5.14 16.48
N VAL A 15 7.07 4.19 15.59
CA VAL A 15 6.30 4.46 14.39
C VAL A 15 4.87 4.74 14.83
N VAL A 16 4.44 5.97 14.55
CA VAL A 16 3.03 6.35 14.60
C VAL A 16 2.35 5.66 13.43
N THR A 17 2.11 4.35 13.54
CA THR A 17 1.20 3.66 12.62
C THR A 17 -0.18 4.24 12.87
N CYS A 18 -0.95 4.51 11.81
CA CYS A 18 -2.37 4.84 11.94
C CYS A 18 -3.07 3.74 12.76
N GLY A 19 -3.33 4.02 14.04
CA GLY A 19 -3.87 3.08 15.02
C GLY A 19 -5.37 2.84 14.81
N ASP A 20 -5.78 1.61 15.08
CA ASP A 20 -7.15 1.09 15.24
C ASP A 20 -8.19 1.42 14.16
N ALA A 21 -7.78 1.59 12.91
CA ALA A 21 -8.68 1.24 11.82
C ALA A 21 -8.84 -0.30 11.83
N ILE A 22 -9.91 -0.76 12.50
CA ILE A 22 -10.21 -2.17 12.76
C ILE A 22 -11.24 -2.62 11.74
N VAL A 23 -10.82 -3.54 10.86
CA VAL A 23 -11.77 -4.33 10.09
C VAL A 23 -12.58 -5.16 11.08
N LYS A 24 -13.91 -4.99 11.06
CA LYS A 24 -14.80 -5.60 12.03
C LYS A 24 -14.56 -7.11 12.13
N GLY A 25 -14.32 -7.60 13.33
CA GLY A 25 -14.12 -9.03 13.61
C GLY A 25 -12.71 -9.57 13.31
N LEU A 26 -11.82 -8.78 12.70
CA LEU A 26 -10.45 -9.19 12.39
C LEU A 26 -9.45 -8.61 13.40
N GLN A 27 -8.39 -9.37 13.65
CA GLN A 27 -7.16 -8.87 14.25
C GLN A 27 -6.27 -8.27 13.17
N SER A 28 -5.43 -7.30 13.55
CA SER A 28 -4.44 -6.73 12.64
C SER A 28 -3.13 -6.41 13.33
N GLU A 29 -2.05 -6.39 12.55
CA GLU A 29 -0.70 -6.07 13.00
C GLU A 29 0.05 -5.30 11.91
N CYS A 30 0.78 -4.25 12.31
CA CYS A 30 1.57 -3.42 11.41
C CYS A 30 3.06 -3.78 11.51
N PHE A 31 3.73 -3.69 10.38
CA PHE A 31 5.12 -4.07 10.22
C PHE A 31 5.91 -3.02 9.46
N ILE A 32 7.19 -2.92 9.78
CA ILE A 32 8.20 -2.24 8.96
C ILE A 32 9.03 -3.34 8.31
N PHE A 33 9.15 -3.31 6.99
CA PHE A 33 10.01 -4.21 6.25
C PHE A 33 11.24 -3.46 5.75
N ASP A 34 12.41 -3.97 6.09
CA ASP A 34 13.70 -3.39 5.73
C ASP A 34 14.51 -4.34 4.82
N PRO A 35 14.52 -4.09 3.50
CA PRO A 35 15.29 -4.85 2.51
C PRO A 35 16.74 -4.37 2.33
N ARG A 36 17.24 -3.45 3.17
CA ARG A 36 18.61 -2.93 3.04
C ARG A 36 19.65 -4.04 3.27
N PRO A 37 20.83 -3.96 2.63
CA PRO A 37 21.29 -2.86 1.75
C PRO A 37 20.84 -2.98 0.28
N ASN A 38 20.13 -4.06 -0.10
CA ASN A 38 19.86 -4.38 -1.50
C ASN A 38 18.84 -3.45 -2.18
N ILE A 39 17.92 -2.91 -1.39
CA ILE A 39 16.97 -1.86 -1.78
C ILE A 39 17.14 -0.72 -0.76
N PRO A 40 17.37 0.53 -1.20
CA PRO A 40 17.75 1.62 -0.30
C PRO A 40 16.59 2.23 0.51
N LEU A 41 15.37 1.74 0.28
CA LEU A 41 14.14 2.24 0.89
C LEU A 41 13.50 1.15 1.74
N VAL A 42 12.79 1.55 2.79
CA VAL A 42 11.95 0.65 3.59
C VAL A 42 10.50 0.70 3.11
N THR A 43 9.69 -0.27 3.50
CA THR A 43 8.24 -0.20 3.35
C THR A 43 7.55 -0.56 4.66
N THR A 44 6.24 -0.33 4.73
CA THR A 44 5.38 -0.79 5.82
C THR A 44 4.30 -1.72 5.25
N ALA A 45 3.89 -2.68 6.06
CA ALA A 45 2.82 -3.62 5.73
C ALA A 45 1.85 -3.74 6.90
N LYS A 46 0.59 -4.10 6.61
CA LYS A 46 -0.42 -4.42 7.61
C LYS A 46 -1.02 -5.77 7.29
N ARG A 47 -1.07 -6.64 8.30
CA ARG A 47 -1.67 -7.97 8.25
C ARG A 47 -3.06 -7.91 8.89
N TYR A 48 -4.01 -8.67 8.35
CA TYR A 48 -5.34 -8.86 8.90
C TYR A 48 -5.67 -10.36 8.91
N TRP A 49 -6.29 -10.85 9.98
CA TRP A 49 -6.74 -12.24 10.08
C TRP A 49 -7.92 -12.38 11.02
N ASP A 50 -8.76 -13.38 10.78
CA ASP A 50 -9.80 -13.75 11.75
C ASP A 50 -9.16 -14.71 12.79
N PRO A 51 -9.16 -14.37 14.09
CA PRO A 51 -8.58 -15.22 15.13
C PRO A 51 -9.27 -16.58 15.26
N SER A 52 -10.52 -16.71 14.80
CA SER A 52 -11.30 -17.95 14.86
C SER A 52 -10.84 -19.00 13.84
N THR A 53 -10.27 -18.53 12.73
CA THR A 53 -9.77 -19.34 11.61
C THR A 53 -8.24 -19.41 11.57
N ALA A 54 -7.53 -18.36 12.01
CA ALA A 54 -6.07 -18.29 11.98
C ALA A 54 -5.33 -19.31 12.88
N LEU A 55 -6.00 -19.84 13.90
CA LEU A 55 -5.45 -20.87 14.80
C LEU A 55 -5.73 -22.31 14.32
N LYS A 56 -6.54 -22.50 13.27
CA LYS A 56 -6.92 -23.81 12.74
C LYS A 56 -6.17 -24.10 11.45
N ASP A 57 -4.99 -24.68 11.64
CA ASP A 57 -4.26 -25.52 10.69
C ASP A 57 -3.56 -24.86 9.49
N VAL A 58 -2.46 -25.52 9.13
CA VAL A 58 -1.69 -25.41 7.88
C VAL A 58 -2.55 -25.90 6.72
N ASP A 59 -3.76 -25.37 6.56
CA ASP A 59 -4.65 -25.73 5.46
C ASP A 59 -3.95 -25.30 4.16
N PRO A 60 -3.47 -26.25 3.34
CA PRO A 60 -2.73 -25.93 2.13
C PRO A 60 -3.65 -25.40 1.04
N THR A 61 -4.96 -25.27 1.27
CA THR A 61 -5.94 -24.70 0.35
C THR A 61 -6.33 -23.27 0.70
N ALA A 62 -6.11 -22.84 1.95
CA ALA A 62 -6.44 -21.50 2.40
C ALA A 62 -5.56 -20.43 1.72
N LEU A 63 -6.18 -19.32 1.34
CA LEU A 63 -5.56 -18.25 0.56
C LEU A 63 -4.90 -17.22 1.48
N THR A 64 -3.72 -16.76 1.08
CA THR A 64 -3.10 -15.54 1.62
C THR A 64 -3.24 -14.44 0.58
N LEU A 65 -4.03 -13.41 0.90
CA LEU A 65 -4.30 -12.31 -0.03
C LEU A 65 -3.24 -11.21 0.15
N VAL A 66 -2.70 -10.69 -0.94
CA VAL A 66 -1.69 -9.62 -0.91
C VAL A 66 -2.16 -8.44 -1.75
N PHE A 67 -2.41 -7.30 -1.10
CA PHE A 67 -2.94 -6.09 -1.70
C PHE A 67 -1.84 -5.05 -1.96
N ALA A 68 -1.83 -4.50 -3.18
CA ALA A 68 -0.99 -3.39 -3.60
C ALA A 68 -1.84 -2.19 -4.04
N HIS A 69 -1.66 -1.04 -3.38
CA HIS A 69 -2.50 0.13 -3.61
C HIS A 69 -2.11 0.90 -4.90
N GLY A 70 -3.01 1.78 -5.36
CA GLY A 70 -2.77 2.67 -6.50
C GLY A 70 -2.03 3.95 -6.11
N THR A 71 -1.64 4.76 -7.10
CA THR A 71 -1.00 6.06 -6.85
C THR A 71 -1.90 6.97 -6.01
N GLY A 72 -1.34 7.57 -4.98
CA GLY A 72 -2.03 8.48 -4.07
C GLY A 72 -2.93 7.80 -3.03
N PHE A 73 -2.84 6.48 -2.88
CA PHE A 73 -3.49 5.72 -1.81
C PHE A 73 -2.45 5.18 -0.81
N HIS A 74 -2.88 4.36 0.15
CA HIS A 74 -2.03 3.72 1.16
C HIS A 74 -2.60 2.33 1.53
N LYS A 75 -1.87 1.55 2.31
CA LYS A 75 -2.16 0.14 2.61
C LYS A 75 -3.51 -0.09 3.32
N GLU A 76 -3.96 0.83 4.16
CA GLU A 76 -5.25 0.74 4.88
C GLU A 76 -6.47 1.02 3.98
N GLN A 77 -6.27 1.59 2.78
CA GLN A 77 -7.36 1.91 1.85
C GLN A 77 -8.23 0.68 1.50
N TRP A 78 -7.69 -0.52 1.68
CA TRP A 78 -8.37 -1.78 1.42
C TRP A 78 -9.29 -2.24 2.55
N GLU A 79 -9.25 -1.64 3.75
CA GLU A 79 -9.93 -2.18 4.94
C GLU A 79 -11.43 -2.35 4.77
N SER A 80 -12.12 -1.40 4.14
CA SER A 80 -13.55 -1.56 3.85
C SER A 80 -13.82 -2.70 2.87
N SER A 81 -12.94 -2.90 1.88
CA SER A 81 -13.07 -4.01 0.93
C SER A 81 -12.73 -5.36 1.57
N ILE A 82 -11.80 -5.37 2.54
CA ILE A 82 -11.48 -6.55 3.34
C ILE A 82 -12.69 -6.90 4.22
N GLU A 83 -13.31 -5.91 4.88
CA GLU A 83 -14.55 -6.11 5.65
C GLU A 83 -15.63 -6.76 4.80
N ASP A 84 -15.95 -6.16 3.65
CA ASP A 84 -16.99 -6.65 2.76
C ASP A 84 -16.65 -8.05 2.22
N LEU A 85 -15.38 -8.36 1.98
CA LEU A 85 -14.93 -9.67 1.52
C LEU A 85 -15.16 -10.76 2.58
N TYR A 86 -14.85 -10.48 3.85
CA TYR A 86 -15.09 -11.43 4.95
C TYR A 86 -16.59 -11.64 5.19
N ASP A 87 -17.40 -10.57 5.13
CA ASP A 87 -18.86 -10.68 5.22
C ASP A 87 -19.44 -11.59 4.11
N ILE A 88 -18.90 -11.50 2.89
CA ILE A 88 -19.29 -12.38 1.77
C ILE A 88 -18.90 -13.83 2.07
N VAL A 89 -17.65 -14.09 2.49
CA VAL A 89 -17.16 -15.44 2.81
C VAL A 89 -17.99 -16.09 3.92
N ASP A 90 -18.25 -15.36 5.00
CA ASP A 90 -19.07 -15.84 6.12
C ASP A 90 -20.51 -16.17 5.68
N SER A 91 -21.10 -15.32 4.84
CA SER A 91 -22.44 -15.54 4.31
C SER A 91 -22.51 -16.78 3.40
N GLU A 92 -21.48 -17.03 2.58
CA GLU A 92 -21.40 -18.23 1.75
C GLU A 92 -21.24 -19.49 2.60
N GLN A 93 -20.42 -19.43 3.66
CA GLN A 93 -20.23 -20.56 4.56
C GLN A 93 -21.54 -20.93 5.27
N GLN A 94 -22.26 -19.95 5.80
CA GLN A 94 -23.55 -20.18 6.46
C GLN A 94 -24.58 -20.80 5.51
N GLN A 95 -24.64 -20.33 4.26
CA GLN A 95 -25.54 -20.91 3.25
C GLN A 95 -25.17 -22.36 2.90
N ARG A 96 -23.87 -22.68 2.84
CA ARG A 96 -23.39 -24.06 2.62
C ARG A 96 -23.79 -24.98 3.77
N GLU A 97 -23.59 -24.55 5.02
CA GLU A 97 -23.97 -25.31 6.21
C GLU A 97 -25.49 -25.58 6.24
N GLN A 98 -26.31 -24.57 5.94
CA GLN A 98 -27.76 -24.72 5.82
C GLN A 98 -28.16 -25.66 4.68
N ALA A 99 -27.51 -25.58 3.51
CA ALA A 99 -27.80 -26.45 2.38
C ALA A 99 -27.43 -27.92 2.65
N GLN A 100 -26.31 -28.17 3.32
CA GLN A 100 -25.88 -29.50 3.76
C GLN A 100 -26.88 -30.09 4.76
N SER A 101 -27.36 -29.28 5.71
CA SER A 101 -28.35 -29.73 6.71
C SER A 101 -29.74 -30.01 6.12
N SER A 102 -30.07 -29.43 4.96
CA SER A 102 -31.41 -29.56 4.33
C SER A 102 -31.49 -30.62 3.23
N CYS A 103 -30.45 -31.46 3.06
CA CYS A 103 -30.37 -32.49 2.00
C CYS A 103 -30.66 -31.93 0.59
N ASN A 104 -30.39 -30.64 0.34
CA ASN A 104 -30.64 -30.01 -0.95
C ASN A 104 -29.44 -30.29 -1.90
N PRO A 105 -29.60 -31.14 -2.94
CA PRO A 105 -28.50 -31.57 -3.80
C PRO A 105 -27.96 -30.48 -4.74
N THR A 106 -28.52 -29.26 -4.67
CA THR A 106 -28.25 -28.16 -5.63
C THR A 106 -27.06 -27.28 -5.23
N TYR A 107 -26.57 -27.35 -3.98
CA TYR A 107 -25.36 -26.62 -3.56
C TYR A 107 -24.10 -27.34 -4.07
N LYS A 108 -23.77 -27.02 -5.32
CA LYS A 108 -22.72 -27.61 -6.16
C LYS A 108 -21.31 -27.42 -5.61
N THR A 109 -20.55 -28.53 -5.60
CA THR A 109 -19.19 -28.81 -6.14
C THR A 109 -18.07 -27.75 -6.18
N THR A 110 -18.27 -26.48 -5.82
CA THR A 110 -17.18 -25.51 -5.73
C THR A 110 -16.42 -25.71 -4.42
N PRO A 111 -15.08 -25.71 -4.44
CA PRO A 111 -14.28 -25.73 -3.22
C PRO A 111 -14.70 -24.63 -2.26
N GLU A 112 -14.58 -24.91 -0.97
CA GLU A 112 -14.78 -23.93 0.10
C GLU A 112 -13.71 -22.82 -0.02
N LEU A 113 -14.14 -21.56 -0.04
CA LEU A 113 -13.23 -20.42 -0.03
C LEU A 113 -12.79 -20.15 1.41
N ARG A 114 -11.50 -20.28 1.68
CA ARG A 114 -10.91 -19.97 2.98
C ARG A 114 -9.83 -18.91 2.82
N ILE A 115 -9.93 -17.83 3.61
CA ILE A 115 -8.90 -16.80 3.70
C ILE A 115 -8.11 -17.06 4.97
N ARG A 116 -6.83 -17.40 4.82
CA ARG A 116 -5.90 -17.56 5.95
C ARG A 116 -5.64 -16.21 6.58
N GLU A 117 -5.31 -15.23 5.74
CA GLU A 117 -4.91 -13.88 6.15
C GLU A 117 -4.84 -12.96 4.94
N VAL A 118 -4.83 -11.66 5.23
CA VAL A 118 -4.69 -10.59 4.25
C VAL A 118 -3.49 -9.73 4.61
N TRP A 119 -2.72 -9.34 3.62
CA TRP A 119 -1.61 -8.41 3.74
C TRP A 119 -1.82 -7.23 2.79
N SER A 120 -1.57 -6.02 3.25
CA SER A 120 -1.45 -4.83 2.39
C SER A 120 -0.13 -4.11 2.69
N SER A 121 0.48 -3.49 1.67
CA SER A 121 1.76 -2.80 1.83
C SER A 121 1.78 -1.43 1.16
N ASP A 122 2.52 -0.49 1.74
CA ASP A 122 2.73 0.82 1.16
C ASP A 122 3.79 0.75 0.04
N ALA A 123 3.63 1.55 -1.00
CA ALA A 123 4.76 1.90 -1.85
C ALA A 123 5.75 2.75 -1.04
N PRO A 124 7.08 2.66 -1.28
CA PRO A 124 8.07 3.35 -0.44
C PRO A 124 7.87 4.87 -0.27
N ASN A 125 7.13 5.52 -1.18
CA ASN A 125 6.82 6.96 -1.13
C ASN A 125 5.37 7.29 -0.77
N HIS A 126 4.59 6.33 -0.30
CA HIS A 126 3.20 6.48 0.11
C HIS A 126 3.02 6.08 1.58
N GLY A 127 1.93 6.53 2.19
CA GLY A 127 1.51 6.12 3.53
C GLY A 127 2.61 6.29 4.58
N ASP A 128 2.72 5.33 5.48
CA ASP A 128 3.71 5.35 6.56
C ASP A 128 5.13 5.18 6.03
N ALA A 129 5.31 4.41 4.94
CA ALA A 129 6.61 4.22 4.31
C ALA A 129 7.21 5.55 3.82
N SER A 130 6.35 6.48 3.37
CA SER A 130 6.78 7.84 2.98
C SER A 130 7.42 8.61 4.14
N VAL A 131 6.92 8.42 5.36
CA VAL A 131 7.44 9.09 6.57
C VAL A 131 8.81 8.53 6.92
N LEU A 132 8.96 7.21 6.87
CA LEU A 132 10.22 6.53 7.16
C LEU A 132 11.31 6.86 6.13
N ASN A 133 10.93 7.02 4.87
CA ASN A 133 11.87 7.30 3.79
C ASN A 133 12.13 8.80 3.55
N GLU A 134 11.45 9.71 4.26
CA GLU A 134 11.45 11.16 4.03
C GLU A 134 12.85 11.77 3.88
N ARG A 135 13.84 11.26 4.63
CA ARG A 135 15.23 11.78 4.61
C ARG A 135 16.13 11.16 3.53
N VAL A 136 15.74 10.00 3.00
CA VAL A 136 16.50 9.26 1.98
C VAL A 136 15.97 9.58 0.58
N PHE A 137 14.71 10.03 0.51
CA PHE A 137 13.96 10.17 -0.72
C PHE A 137 14.42 11.36 -1.58
N THR A 138 14.80 11.09 -2.84
CA THR A 138 15.26 12.12 -3.78
C THR A 138 14.60 12.04 -5.16
N TYR A 139 13.79 11.02 -5.43
CA TYR A 139 13.16 10.79 -6.74
C TYR A 139 11.81 10.07 -6.61
N ALA A 140 10.89 10.23 -7.57
CA ALA A 140 9.60 9.54 -7.53
C ALA A 140 9.79 8.03 -7.76
N VAL A 141 9.24 7.20 -6.85
CA VAL A 141 9.32 5.72 -6.95
C VAL A 141 8.67 5.26 -8.25
N ARG A 142 9.43 4.50 -9.02
CA ARG A 142 8.90 3.86 -10.23
C ARG A 142 8.05 2.64 -9.85
N TRP A 143 7.07 2.31 -10.69
CA TRP A 143 6.19 1.18 -10.42
C TRP A 143 6.94 -0.16 -10.37
N ASP A 144 8.05 -0.30 -11.10
CA ASP A 144 8.93 -1.47 -11.02
C ASP A 144 9.72 -1.55 -9.70
N GLU A 145 10.01 -0.42 -9.05
CA GLU A 145 10.61 -0.40 -7.72
C GLU A 145 9.60 -0.81 -6.64
N TYR A 146 8.33 -0.40 -6.77
CA TYR A 146 7.28 -0.93 -5.89
C TYR A 146 7.09 -2.43 -6.12
N GLY A 147 7.14 -2.90 -7.37
CA GLY A 147 7.14 -4.33 -7.68
C GLY A 147 8.34 -5.08 -7.09
N ARG A 148 9.54 -4.48 -7.11
CA ARG A 148 10.74 -5.03 -6.45
C ARG A 148 10.58 -5.10 -4.94
N MET A 149 9.93 -4.10 -4.34
CA MET A 149 9.63 -4.09 -2.91
C MET A 149 8.64 -5.18 -2.51
N ILE A 150 7.53 -5.32 -3.26
CA ILE A 150 6.56 -6.41 -3.08
C ILE A 150 7.28 -7.76 -3.19
N HIS A 151 8.15 -7.92 -4.20
CA HIS A 151 8.93 -9.13 -4.35
C HIS A 151 9.82 -9.42 -3.14
N ALA A 152 10.64 -8.45 -2.73
CA ALA A 152 11.56 -8.61 -1.61
C ALA A 152 10.81 -8.96 -0.32
N PHE A 153 9.66 -8.32 -0.10
CA PHE A 153 8.78 -8.59 1.04
C PHE A 153 8.26 -10.04 1.04
N LEU A 154 7.65 -10.48 -0.06
CA LEU A 154 7.08 -11.83 -0.16
C LEU A 154 8.15 -12.93 -0.22
N ALA A 155 9.34 -12.62 -0.75
CA ALA A 155 10.46 -13.55 -0.79
C ALA A 155 11.27 -13.60 0.53
N GLY A 156 10.91 -12.80 1.54
CA GLY A 156 11.63 -12.74 2.82
C GLY A 156 13.05 -12.20 2.69
N LEU A 157 13.30 -11.31 1.72
CA LEU A 157 14.61 -10.73 1.43
C LEU A 157 14.84 -9.42 2.22
N GLY A 158 14.70 -9.48 3.54
CA GLY A 158 14.87 -8.34 4.43
C GLY A 158 14.64 -8.69 5.90
N THR A 159 14.49 -7.67 6.74
CA THR A 159 14.23 -7.79 8.18
C THR A 159 12.96 -7.03 8.60
N GLY A 160 12.56 -7.16 9.87
CA GLY A 160 11.41 -6.48 10.45
C GLY A 160 10.07 -7.24 10.32
N VAL A 161 9.99 -8.22 9.41
CA VAL A 161 8.83 -9.11 9.28
C VAL A 161 9.28 -10.56 9.38
N ASN A 162 8.96 -11.20 10.51
CA ASN A 162 9.24 -12.61 10.74
C ASN A 162 8.06 -13.47 10.27
N PHE A 163 7.83 -13.47 8.96
CA PHE A 163 6.75 -14.21 8.32
C PHE A 163 7.25 -14.93 7.06
N ASP A 164 6.94 -16.21 6.94
CA ASP A 164 7.35 -17.02 5.79
C ASP A 164 6.19 -17.23 4.83
N PHE A 165 6.19 -16.53 3.70
CA PHE A 165 5.17 -16.71 2.66
C PHE A 165 5.38 -18.01 1.84
N ARG A 166 6.49 -18.74 2.02
CA ARG A 166 6.75 -19.98 1.26
C ARG A 166 5.72 -21.03 1.63
N GLY A 167 5.09 -21.62 0.62
CA GLY A 167 4.05 -22.63 0.79
C GLY A 167 2.65 -22.07 1.08
N HIS A 168 2.49 -20.75 1.09
CA HIS A 168 1.17 -20.12 1.12
C HIS A 168 0.58 -20.02 -0.30
N ASN A 169 -0.74 -20.16 -0.41
CA ASN A 169 -1.45 -19.91 -1.66
C ASN A 169 -1.66 -18.42 -1.85
N LEU A 170 -0.70 -17.76 -2.50
CA LEU A 170 -0.75 -16.31 -2.69
C LEU A 170 -1.77 -15.93 -3.76
N VAL A 171 -2.63 -14.97 -3.43
CA VAL A 171 -3.45 -14.25 -4.42
C VAL A 171 -3.04 -12.78 -4.38
N GLY A 172 -2.53 -12.28 -5.50
CA GLY A 172 -2.14 -10.87 -5.62
C GLY A 172 -3.32 -10.03 -6.08
N ILE A 173 -3.62 -8.94 -5.38
CA ILE A 173 -4.66 -7.97 -5.76
C ILE A 173 -3.99 -6.61 -5.89
N GLY A 174 -4.08 -5.99 -7.05
CA GLY A 174 -3.48 -4.68 -7.26
C GLY A 174 -4.42 -3.73 -7.98
N HIS A 175 -4.43 -2.46 -7.54
CA HIS A 175 -5.16 -1.38 -8.22
C HIS A 175 -4.21 -0.41 -8.91
N SER A 176 -4.47 -0.06 -10.18
CA SER A 176 -3.72 0.94 -10.93
C SER A 176 -2.19 0.69 -10.88
N MET A 177 -1.42 1.60 -10.28
CA MET A 177 0.02 1.40 -9.99
C MET A 177 0.31 0.06 -9.32
N GLY A 178 -0.46 -0.31 -8.29
CA GLY A 178 -0.31 -1.57 -7.57
C GLY A 178 -0.57 -2.80 -8.43
N ALA A 179 -1.49 -2.70 -9.41
CA ALA A 179 -1.75 -3.77 -10.38
C ALA A 179 -0.51 -4.05 -11.24
N ILE A 180 0.09 -3.00 -11.77
CA ILE A 180 1.31 -3.11 -12.59
C ILE A 180 2.52 -3.51 -11.74
N SER A 181 2.62 -3.00 -10.51
CA SER A 181 3.69 -3.35 -9.57
C SER A 181 3.63 -4.82 -9.15
N MET A 182 2.42 -5.37 -8.95
CA MET A 182 2.22 -6.79 -8.70
C MET A 182 2.74 -7.65 -9.85
N LEU A 183 2.50 -7.24 -11.11
CA LEU A 183 3.07 -7.94 -12.28
C LEU A 183 4.60 -7.83 -12.32
N PHE A 184 5.18 -6.65 -12.02
CA PHE A 184 6.63 -6.49 -11.95
C PHE A 184 7.28 -7.36 -10.88
N SER A 185 6.58 -7.67 -9.78
CA SER A 185 7.11 -8.53 -8.72
C SER A 185 7.49 -9.94 -9.22
N LEU A 186 6.89 -10.39 -10.33
CA LEU A 186 7.18 -11.71 -10.93
C LEU A 186 8.53 -11.78 -11.64
N ASN A 187 9.18 -10.64 -11.93
CA ASN A 187 10.40 -10.57 -12.73
C ASN A 187 11.69 -10.75 -11.92
N TYR A 188 11.60 -11.16 -10.66
CA TYR A 188 12.73 -11.24 -9.75
C TYR A 188 12.92 -12.66 -9.19
N PHE A 189 14.09 -12.91 -8.59
CA PHE A 189 14.45 -14.18 -7.96
C PHE A 189 14.57 -14.02 -6.43
N PRO A 190 14.20 -15.02 -5.61
CA PRO A 190 13.58 -16.31 -5.97
C PRO A 190 12.16 -16.14 -6.50
N SER A 191 11.79 -16.88 -7.54
CA SER A 191 10.50 -16.70 -8.22
C SER A 191 9.33 -16.88 -7.24
N LEU A 192 8.40 -15.93 -7.29
CA LEU A 192 7.14 -15.99 -6.55
C LEU A 192 6.10 -16.78 -7.35
N THR A 193 5.31 -17.59 -6.65
CA THR A 193 4.18 -18.32 -7.23
C THR A 193 2.89 -17.77 -6.66
N PHE A 194 2.09 -17.14 -7.51
CA PHE A 194 0.72 -16.74 -7.20
C PHE A 194 -0.26 -17.76 -7.80
N GLN A 195 -1.26 -18.15 -7.02
CA GLN A 195 -2.39 -18.95 -7.53
C GLN A 195 -3.23 -18.13 -8.52
N SER A 196 -3.37 -16.83 -8.25
CA SER A 196 -4.03 -15.88 -9.14
C SER A 196 -3.55 -14.46 -8.86
N ILE A 197 -3.71 -13.60 -9.87
CA ILE A 197 -3.48 -12.15 -9.75
C ILE A 197 -4.72 -11.43 -10.29
N ILE A 198 -5.31 -10.56 -9.49
CA ILE A 198 -6.47 -9.74 -9.79
C ILE A 198 -6.00 -8.31 -10.03
N LEU A 199 -6.22 -7.82 -11.25
CA LEU A 199 -5.79 -6.49 -11.69
C LEU A 199 -7.00 -5.58 -11.79
N ILE A 200 -7.06 -4.57 -10.92
CA ILE A 200 -8.13 -3.59 -10.86
C ILE A 200 -7.65 -2.32 -11.58
N GLU A 201 -8.31 -1.97 -12.69
CA GLU A 201 -7.99 -0.79 -13.51
C GLU A 201 -6.48 -0.68 -13.87
N PRO A 202 -5.84 -1.73 -14.44
CA PRO A 202 -4.43 -1.69 -14.78
C PRO A 202 -4.15 -0.69 -15.90
N MET A 203 -3.17 0.19 -15.69
CA MET A 203 -2.78 1.16 -16.70
C MET A 203 -1.82 0.54 -17.71
N THR A 204 -2.37 0.07 -18.83
CA THR A 204 -1.61 -0.53 -19.95
C THR A 204 -1.62 0.41 -21.15
N LEU A 205 -0.82 1.48 -21.07
CA LEU A 205 -0.70 2.47 -22.13
C LEU A 205 0.60 2.28 -22.89
N SER A 206 0.61 2.56 -24.19
CA SER A 206 1.87 2.66 -24.93
C SER A 206 2.68 3.86 -24.40
N GLN A 207 4.00 3.77 -24.53
CA GLN A 207 4.92 4.79 -24.00
C GLN A 207 4.56 6.22 -24.44
N SER A 208 4.12 6.39 -25.69
CA SER A 208 3.75 7.70 -26.25
C SER A 208 2.51 8.31 -25.58
N TYR A 209 1.52 7.49 -25.23
CA TYR A 209 0.32 7.97 -24.52
C TYR A 209 0.58 8.14 -23.02
N PHE A 210 1.47 7.31 -22.45
CA PHE A 210 1.82 7.38 -21.04
C PHE A 210 2.45 8.73 -20.67
N VAL A 211 3.38 9.26 -21.47
CA VAL A 211 4.04 10.54 -21.17
C VAL A 211 3.02 11.69 -21.10
N GLY A 212 2.09 11.76 -22.05
CA GLY A 212 1.04 12.78 -22.06
C GLY A 212 0.09 12.67 -20.86
N ALA A 213 -0.38 11.45 -20.57
CA ALA A 213 -1.27 11.19 -19.44
C ALA A 213 -0.57 11.45 -18.08
N SER A 214 0.68 11.03 -17.94
CA SER A 214 1.50 11.21 -16.75
C SER A 214 1.70 12.70 -16.43
N ASN A 215 2.06 13.51 -17.43
CA ASN A 215 2.23 14.96 -17.25
C ASN A 215 0.92 15.64 -16.81
N PHE A 216 -0.20 15.30 -17.46
CA PHE A 216 -1.51 15.86 -17.10
C PHE A 216 -1.91 15.53 -15.65
N LEU A 217 -1.72 14.26 -15.24
CA LEU A 217 -2.01 13.82 -13.89
C LEU A 217 -1.10 14.48 -12.85
N ALA A 218 0.19 14.61 -13.15
CA ALA A 218 1.17 15.26 -12.29
C ALA A 218 0.85 16.74 -12.08
N GLU A 219 0.62 17.51 -13.16
CA GLU A 219 0.22 18.92 -13.06
C GLU A 219 -1.07 19.11 -12.27
N GLY A 220 -2.04 18.23 -12.49
CA GLY A 220 -3.30 18.21 -11.74
C GLY A 220 -3.07 17.95 -10.26
N ALA A 221 -2.13 17.08 -9.90
CA ALA A 221 -1.77 16.80 -8.52
C ALA A 221 -1.03 17.97 -7.85
N ALA A 222 -0.07 18.62 -8.53
CA ALA A 222 0.67 19.77 -8.00
C ALA A 222 -0.21 20.94 -7.57
N LYS A 223 -1.30 21.18 -8.30
CA LYS A 223 -2.23 22.29 -8.06
C LYS A 223 -3.24 21.98 -6.96
N ARG A 224 -3.30 20.75 -6.46
CA ARG A 224 -4.25 20.40 -5.39
C ARG A 224 -3.78 21.00 -4.08
N ARG A 225 -4.74 21.55 -3.33
CA ARG A 225 -4.58 21.81 -1.91
C ARG A 225 -4.14 20.51 -1.23
N ASP A 226 -3.06 20.59 -0.49
CA ASP A 226 -2.39 19.48 0.20
C ASP A 226 -2.24 19.71 1.71
N THR A 227 -2.63 20.87 2.24
CA THR A 227 -2.59 21.17 3.68
C THR A 227 -3.95 21.61 4.25
N TRP A 228 -4.27 21.16 5.46
CA TRP A 228 -5.48 21.52 6.23
C TRP A 228 -5.15 21.79 7.70
N ALA A 229 -6.02 22.48 8.44
CA ALA A 229 -5.82 22.74 9.87
C ALA A 229 -6.04 21.49 10.73
N SER A 230 -6.83 20.52 10.24
CA SER A 230 -7.07 19.23 10.91
C SER A 230 -7.54 18.17 9.92
N LYS A 231 -7.48 16.90 10.34
CA LYS A 231 -8.06 15.76 9.61
C LYS A 231 -9.56 15.98 9.34
N GLU A 232 -10.31 16.48 10.31
CA GLU A 232 -11.74 16.78 10.17
C GLU A 232 -12.02 17.87 9.10
N GLU A 233 -11.18 18.90 9.01
CA GLU A 233 -11.30 19.90 7.94
C GLU A 233 -10.94 19.28 6.57
N ALA A 234 -9.92 18.43 6.51
CA ALA A 234 -9.55 17.71 5.30
C ALA A 234 -10.72 16.83 4.80
N TYR A 235 -11.35 16.08 5.70
CA TYR A 235 -12.53 15.27 5.40
C TYR A 235 -13.67 16.10 4.78
N LYS A 236 -14.05 17.21 5.41
CA LYS A 236 -15.09 18.13 4.88
C LYS A 236 -14.69 18.70 3.53
N SER A 237 -13.41 19.05 3.35
CA SER A 237 -12.86 19.58 2.11
C SER A 237 -12.85 18.54 0.98
N PHE A 238 -12.66 17.25 1.27
CA PHE A 238 -12.74 16.19 0.28
C PHE A 238 -14.20 15.87 -0.05
N LYS A 239 -15.06 15.69 0.96
CA LYS A 239 -16.48 15.32 0.76
C LYS A 239 -17.27 16.37 -0.02
N SER A 240 -16.84 17.64 -0.04
CA SER A 240 -17.51 18.71 -0.78
C SER A 240 -17.21 18.76 -2.28
N ARG A 241 -16.32 17.91 -2.81
CA ARG A 241 -15.89 17.97 -4.23
C ARG A 241 -15.66 16.59 -4.83
N LYS A 242 -15.92 16.47 -6.13
CA LYS A 242 -15.59 15.26 -6.90
C LYS A 242 -14.05 15.10 -7.05
N PRO A 243 -13.55 13.85 -7.13
CA PRO A 243 -14.30 12.59 -7.05
C PRO A 243 -14.63 12.13 -5.62
N TRP A 244 -13.99 12.67 -4.58
CA TRP A 244 -14.13 12.17 -3.20
C TRP A 244 -15.55 12.27 -2.62
N ALA A 245 -16.37 13.20 -3.10
CA ALA A 245 -17.78 13.28 -2.73
C ALA A 245 -18.57 11.99 -3.05
N GLU A 246 -18.15 11.23 -4.06
CA GLU A 246 -18.80 9.99 -4.52
C GLU A 246 -18.18 8.73 -3.90
N TRP A 247 -17.10 8.86 -3.12
CA TRP A 247 -16.50 7.72 -2.45
C TRP A 247 -17.39 7.22 -1.31
N ASP A 248 -17.32 5.91 -1.07
CA ASP A 248 -17.84 5.30 0.16
C ASP A 248 -17.28 6.06 1.38
N ASP A 249 -18.15 6.31 2.36
CA ASP A 249 -17.79 7.12 3.52
C ASP A 249 -16.70 6.48 4.39
N ARG A 250 -16.72 5.13 4.52
CA ARG A 250 -15.70 4.37 5.25
C ARG A 250 -14.34 4.60 4.61
N VAL A 251 -14.29 4.48 3.28
CA VAL A 251 -13.09 4.67 2.46
C VAL A 251 -12.52 6.08 2.61
N LEU A 252 -13.36 7.11 2.54
CA LEU A 252 -12.89 8.49 2.68
C LEU A 252 -12.39 8.79 4.10
N ARG A 253 -13.01 8.21 5.13
CA ARG A 253 -12.55 8.35 6.52
C ARG A 253 -11.18 7.71 6.70
N ILE A 254 -10.99 6.49 6.21
CA ILE A 254 -9.68 5.81 6.21
C ILE A 254 -8.63 6.66 5.48
N TYR A 255 -8.97 7.19 4.31
CA TYR A 255 -8.08 8.04 3.52
C TYR A 255 -7.60 9.26 4.29
N VAL A 256 -8.50 9.91 5.05
CA VAL A 256 -8.17 11.08 5.85
C VAL A 256 -7.41 10.70 7.12
N GLU A 257 -7.76 9.57 7.73
CA GLU A 257 -7.18 9.14 9.00
C GLU A 257 -5.75 8.64 8.82
N CYS A 258 -5.51 7.79 7.82
CA CYS A 258 -4.22 7.15 7.61
C CYS A 258 -3.41 7.76 6.46
N GLY A 259 -4.08 8.43 5.51
CA GLY A 259 -3.41 9.09 4.40
C GLY A 259 -2.91 10.51 4.70
N LEU A 260 -3.05 11.02 5.94
CA LEU A 260 -2.58 12.34 6.36
C LEU A 260 -1.66 12.28 7.59
N ARG A 261 -0.61 13.09 7.62
CA ARG A 261 0.32 13.28 8.76
C ARG A 261 0.32 14.72 9.25
N GLU A 262 0.80 14.91 10.48
CA GLU A 262 0.99 16.25 11.06
C GLU A 262 2.16 17.01 10.40
N LEU A 263 2.03 18.33 10.35
CA LEU A 263 3.09 19.29 10.01
C LEU A 263 3.89 19.70 11.27
N PRO A 264 5.18 20.05 11.15
CA PRO A 264 5.95 20.21 9.91
C PRO A 264 6.44 18.87 9.32
N THR A 265 6.73 18.89 8.01
CA THR A 265 7.38 17.79 7.28
C THR A 265 8.65 18.29 6.61
N GLY A 266 9.47 17.39 6.06
CA GLY A 266 10.68 17.76 5.32
C GLY A 266 10.41 18.71 4.15
N ASP A 267 9.26 18.57 3.48
CA ASP A 267 8.82 19.46 2.39
C ASP A 267 8.27 20.81 2.89
N TYR A 268 7.86 20.88 4.16
CA TYR A 268 7.25 22.06 4.78
C TYR A 268 7.88 22.38 6.15
N PRO A 269 9.20 22.67 6.20
CA PRO A 269 9.91 22.90 7.46
C PRO A 269 9.42 24.15 8.19
N ASP A 270 8.93 25.16 7.45
CA ASP A 270 8.51 26.46 7.98
C ASP A 270 7.04 26.51 8.45
N LYS A 271 6.30 25.40 8.35
CA LYS A 271 4.90 25.33 8.80
C LYS A 271 4.83 25.05 10.30
N GLU A 272 5.06 26.08 11.11
CA GLU A 272 5.00 26.01 12.58
C GLU A 272 3.58 25.83 13.14
N GLN A 273 2.55 26.08 12.34
CA GLN A 273 1.15 25.89 12.75
C GLN A 273 0.74 24.41 12.66
N ARG A 274 0.12 23.89 13.72
CA ARG A 274 -0.46 22.53 13.74
C ARG A 274 -1.48 22.39 12.60
N GLY A 275 -1.18 21.48 11.67
CA GLY A 275 -2.01 21.16 10.52
C GLY A 275 -1.65 19.77 10.00
N VAL A 276 -2.35 19.31 8.98
CA VAL A 276 -2.14 18.00 8.36
C VAL A 276 -1.86 18.11 6.87
N ILE A 277 -1.06 17.16 6.37
CA ILE A 277 -0.65 17.03 4.96
C ILE A 277 -0.76 15.57 4.50
N VAL A 278 -0.99 15.35 3.21
CA VAL A 278 -1.03 14.01 2.62
C VAL A 278 0.29 13.25 2.82
N CYS A 279 0.21 12.00 3.28
CA CYS A 279 1.28 11.01 3.36
C CYS A 279 1.62 10.48 1.96
N LEU A 280 2.01 11.40 1.08
CA LEU A 280 2.42 11.10 -0.27
C LEU A 280 3.59 12.01 -0.59
N LEU A 281 4.77 11.42 -0.74
CA LEU A 281 5.93 12.12 -1.30
C LEU A 281 5.68 12.27 -2.82
N VAL A 282 4.92 13.31 -3.17
CA VAL A 282 4.87 13.79 -4.55
C VAL A 282 6.10 14.67 -4.74
N LEU A 283 7.18 14.10 -5.28
CA LEU A 283 8.22 14.93 -5.88
C LEU A 283 7.70 15.52 -7.20
N MET A 284 6.76 16.46 -7.09
CA MET A 284 6.91 17.65 -7.90
C MET A 284 7.87 18.51 -7.11
N PRO A 285 9.03 18.90 -7.65
CA PRO A 285 10.03 19.65 -6.90
C PRO A 285 9.34 20.79 -6.16
N VAL A 286 9.52 20.92 -4.84
CA VAL A 286 9.05 22.09 -4.07
C VAL A 286 9.54 23.39 -4.73
N ALA A 287 10.67 23.33 -5.44
CA ALA A 287 11.15 24.39 -6.32
C ALA A 287 10.07 24.92 -7.29
N THR A 288 9.16 24.10 -7.81
CA THR A 288 8.09 24.54 -8.73
C THR A 288 6.84 25.10 -8.07
N LYS A 289 6.61 24.87 -6.76
CA LYS A 289 5.52 25.54 -6.03
C LYS A 289 5.85 26.98 -5.65
N HIS A 290 7.14 27.31 -5.53
CA HIS A 290 7.61 28.64 -5.16
C HIS A 290 8.39 29.40 -6.24
N THR A 291 8.76 28.77 -7.37
CA THR A 291 9.35 29.49 -8.50
C THR A 291 8.36 29.67 -9.64
N THR A 292 8.17 30.93 -10.00
CA THR A 292 7.47 31.37 -11.20
C THR A 292 8.16 30.82 -12.45
N LYS A 293 7.34 30.26 -13.36
CA LYS A 293 7.62 30.00 -14.79
C LYS A 293 9.08 29.65 -15.13
N SER A 294 9.45 28.38 -15.08
CA SER A 294 10.43 27.85 -16.02
C SER A 294 10.05 26.44 -16.45
N SER A 295 9.98 26.24 -17.76
CA SER A 295 9.69 24.98 -18.43
C SER A 295 10.80 23.97 -18.15
N ILE A 296 10.46 22.86 -17.50
CA ILE A 296 11.37 21.74 -17.28
C ILE A 296 11.41 20.90 -18.57
N ASN A 297 12.54 20.93 -19.27
CA ASN A 297 12.83 20.00 -20.36
C ASN A 297 13.27 18.66 -19.78
N PHE A 298 12.53 17.58 -20.08
CA PHE A 298 13.03 16.22 -19.90
C PHE A 298 14.08 15.93 -20.99
N PRO A 299 15.25 15.37 -20.66
CA PRO A 299 16.18 14.91 -21.68
C PRO A 299 15.56 13.73 -22.42
N SER A 300 15.21 13.95 -23.69
CA SER A 300 14.98 12.88 -24.64
C SER A 300 16.33 12.22 -24.93
N THR A 301 16.36 10.89 -24.85
CA THR A 301 17.50 9.99 -25.15
C THR A 301 18.45 9.68 -23.98
N LEU A 302 18.15 8.58 -23.28
CA LEU A 302 19.17 7.64 -22.85
C LEU A 302 18.94 6.36 -23.67
N SER A 303 19.76 6.19 -24.70
CA SER A 303 19.86 4.97 -25.47
C SER A 303 20.22 3.82 -24.54
N LEU A 304 19.34 2.83 -24.41
CA LEU A 304 19.71 1.52 -23.86
C LEU A 304 20.73 0.88 -24.80
N PRO A 305 21.91 0.45 -24.33
CA PRO A 305 22.75 -0.41 -25.14
C PRO A 305 22.03 -1.75 -25.32
N ALA A 306 21.91 -2.17 -26.57
CA ALA A 306 21.41 -3.50 -26.90
C ALA A 306 22.34 -4.56 -26.30
N LEU A 307 21.77 -5.50 -25.55
CA LEU A 307 21.92 -6.96 -25.67
C LEU A 307 21.00 -7.67 -24.67
#